data_AF-A0A8J7WN18-F1
#
_entry.id   AF-A0A8J7WN18-F1
#
_cell.length_a   1.000
_cell.length_b   1.000
_cell.length_c   1.000
_cell.angle_alpha   90.00
_cell.angle_beta   90.00
_cell.angle_gamma   90.00
#
_symmetry.space_group_name_H-M   'P 1'
#
loop_
_entity.id
_entity.type
_entity.pdbx_description
1 polymer ?
#
loop_
_entity_poly.entity_id
_entity_poly.type
_entity_poly.pdbx_seq_one_letter_code
_entity_poly.pdbx_strand_id
1 'polypeptide(L)'
;MLTCVAVLVPWTVFLGLSLPDQHRANHWRLTWTGFDGLLLLALGATVYLGWRGRQAVIPGAIVTATLLVCDAWFDVTLDLGTAGVWWSVASAVLIELPLAVFFLSRALRMISLTARQAYARLGIDEPPPSVFKLPLFGIAREPDQR
;
A
#
# COMPACT_ATOMS: atom_id res chain seq x y z
N MET A 1 7.14 -16.44 3.32
CA MET A 1 7.62 -15.08 3.00
C MET A 1 9.04 -15.10 2.44
N LEU A 2 10.03 -15.63 3.16
CA LEU A 2 11.42 -15.71 2.66
C LEU A 2 11.54 -16.46 1.32
N THR A 3 10.81 -17.57 1.13
CA THR A 3 10.79 -18.33 -0.13
C THR A 3 10.29 -17.48 -1.31
N CYS A 4 9.27 -16.65 -1.10
CA CYS A 4 8.77 -15.77 -2.15
C CYS A 4 9.82 -14.74 -2.57
N VAL A 5 10.53 -14.15 -1.61
CA VAL A 5 11.63 -13.20 -1.87
C VAL A 5 12.78 -13.90 -2.61
N ALA A 6 13.19 -15.08 -2.14
CA ALA A 6 14.28 -15.85 -2.72
C ALA A 6 14.01 -16.27 -4.17
N VAL A 7 12.75 -16.43 -4.57
CA VAL A 7 12.36 -16.74 -5.94
C VAL A 7 12.18 -15.48 -6.79
N LEU A 8 11.50 -14.45 -6.25
CA LEU A 8 11.17 -13.25 -7.01
C LEU A 8 12.39 -12.40 -7.33
N VAL A 9 13.33 -12.21 -6.39
CA VAL A 9 14.49 -11.34 -6.61
C VAL A 9 15.36 -11.82 -7.78
N PRO A 10 15.78 -13.10 -7.85
CA PRO A 10 16.55 -13.58 -9.00
C PRO A 10 15.76 -13.52 -10.31
N TRP A 11 14.45 -13.83 -10.27
CA TRP A 11 13.60 -13.79 -11.45
C TRP A 11 13.47 -12.37 -12.02
N THR A 12 13.26 -11.36 -11.18
CA THR A 12 13.20 -9.95 -11.59
C THR A 12 14.52 -9.49 -12.20
N VAL A 13 15.66 -9.85 -11.62
CA VAL A 13 16.99 -9.54 -12.18
C VAL A 13 17.18 -10.21 -13.54
N PHE A 14 16.83 -11.49 -13.64
CA PHE A 14 16.91 -12.24 -14.90
C PHE A 14 16.06 -11.59 -16.00
N LEU A 15 14.82 -11.19 -15.69
CA LEU A 15 13.95 -10.47 -16.64
C LEU A 15 14.58 -9.14 -17.07
N GLY A 16 15.10 -8.34 -16.15
CA GLY A 16 15.73 -7.06 -16.46
C GLY A 16 16.94 -7.16 -17.41
N LEU A 17 17.66 -8.29 -17.40
CA LEU A 17 18.82 -8.51 -18.26
C LEU A 17 18.50 -9.19 -19.59
N SER A 18 17.36 -9.89 -19.68
CA SER A 18 17.02 -10.73 -20.83
C SER A 18 15.93 -10.14 -21.72
N LEU A 19 15.16 -9.16 -21.24
CA LEU A 19 14.09 -8.56 -22.03
C LEU A 19 14.64 -7.62 -23.12
N PRO A 20 14.10 -7.67 -24.36
CA PRO A 20 14.45 -6.71 -25.41
C PRO A 20 13.99 -5.29 -25.04
N ASP A 21 14.82 -4.28 -25.35
CA ASP A 21 14.54 -2.86 -25.09
C ASP A 21 13.26 -2.34 -25.76
N GLN A 22 12.77 -3.00 -26.82
CA GLN A 22 11.57 -2.62 -27.53
C GLN A 22 10.61 -3.80 -27.65
N HIS A 23 9.57 -3.79 -26.80
CA HIS A 23 8.44 -4.70 -26.92
C HIS A 23 7.15 -3.91 -27.10
N ARG A 24 6.54 -4.02 -28.29
CA ARG A 24 5.20 -3.45 -28.53
C ARG A 24 4.16 -4.37 -27.90
N ALA A 25 3.58 -3.94 -26.78
CA ALA A 25 2.49 -4.66 -26.14
C ALA A 25 1.22 -4.57 -27.01
N ASN A 26 0.80 -5.69 -27.60
CA ASN A 26 -0.39 -5.76 -28.47
C ASN A 26 -1.69 -5.31 -27.76
N HIS A 27 -1.77 -5.43 -26.43
CA HIS A 27 -2.96 -5.13 -25.63
C HIS A 27 -2.78 -3.95 -24.68
N TRP A 28 -1.89 -3.00 -25.02
CA TRP A 28 -1.53 -1.86 -24.17
C TRP A 28 -2.72 -1.13 -23.52
N ARG A 29 -3.73 -0.77 -24.33
CA ARG A 29 -4.93 -0.07 -23.85
C ARG A 29 -5.71 -0.90 -22.83
N LEU A 30 -5.82 -2.21 -23.04
CA LEU A 30 -6.56 -3.09 -22.14
C LEU A 30 -5.83 -3.24 -20.80
N THR A 31 -4.50 -3.35 -20.83
CA THR A 31 -3.67 -3.45 -19.62
C THR A 31 -3.80 -2.19 -18.77
N TRP A 32 -3.72 -1.01 -19.38
CA TRP A 32 -3.92 0.27 -18.70
C TRP A 32 -5.31 0.45 -18.13
N THR A 33 -6.35 0.32 -18.96
CA THR A 33 -7.73 0.46 -18.48
C THR A 33 -8.07 -0.59 -17.41
N GLY A 34 -7.48 -1.79 -17.49
CA GLY A 34 -7.61 -2.81 -16.46
C GLY A 34 -6.99 -2.40 -15.13
N PHE A 35 -5.80 -1.80 -15.14
CA PHE A 35 -5.14 -1.27 -13.95
C PHE A 35 -5.95 -0.14 -13.31
N ASP A 36 -6.38 0.86 -14.10
CA ASP A 36 -7.24 1.95 -13.62
C ASP A 36 -8.55 1.42 -13.03
N GLY A 37 -9.14 0.42 -13.67
CA GLY A 37 -10.32 -0.28 -13.16
C GLY A 37 -10.08 -0.90 -11.79
N LEU A 38 -8.94 -1.57 -11.59
CA LEU A 38 -8.56 -2.14 -10.28
C LEU A 38 -8.32 -1.05 -9.24
N LEU A 39 -7.68 0.06 -9.60
CA LEU A 39 -7.44 1.21 -8.72
C LEU A 39 -8.77 1.85 -8.29
N LEU A 40 -9.68 2.09 -9.23
CA LEU A 40 -11.02 2.61 -8.95
C LEU A 40 -11.83 1.66 -8.06
N LEU A 41 -11.77 0.35 -8.31
CA LEU A 41 -12.45 -0.64 -7.48
C LEU A 41 -11.87 -0.67 -6.06
N ALA A 42 -10.55 -0.61 -5.90
CA ALA A 42 -9.90 -0.58 -4.59
C ALA A 42 -10.27 0.70 -3.82
N LEU A 43 -10.26 1.86 -4.49
CA LEU A 43 -10.61 3.13 -3.89
C LEU A 43 -12.10 3.17 -3.51
N GLY A 44 -12.99 2.75 -4.40
CA GLY A 44 -14.43 2.63 -4.15
C GLY A 44 -14.74 1.69 -3.00
N ALA A 45 -14.09 0.51 -2.95
CA ALA A 45 -14.23 -0.42 -1.84
C ALA A 45 -13.75 0.18 -0.52
N THR A 46 -12.62 0.89 -0.53
CA THR A 46 -12.07 1.55 0.66
C THR A 46 -13.02 2.63 1.19
N VAL A 47 -13.54 3.49 0.32
CA VAL A 47 -14.51 4.52 0.69
C VAL A 47 -15.79 3.88 1.25
N TYR A 48 -16.31 2.85 0.59
CA TYR A 48 -17.50 2.14 1.03
C TYR A 48 -17.32 1.47 2.40
N LEU A 49 -16.19 0.78 2.63
CA LEU A 49 -15.87 0.14 3.90
C LEU A 49 -15.65 1.17 5.01
N GLY A 50 -15.03 2.30 4.68
CA GLY A 50 -14.87 3.45 5.58
C GLY A 50 -16.22 4.03 5.99
N TRP A 51 -17.15 4.19 5.04
CA TRP A 51 -18.50 4.68 5.32
C TRP A 51 -19.31 3.70 6.17
N ARG A 52 -19.15 2.40 5.94
CA ARG A 52 -19.75 1.33 6.76
C ARG A 52 -19.12 1.19 8.16
N GLY A 53 -18.05 1.93 8.47
CA GLY A 53 -17.34 1.86 9.75
C GLY A 53 -16.68 0.50 10.02
N ARG A 54 -16.34 -0.26 8.97
CA ARG A 54 -15.77 -1.61 9.11
C ARG A 54 -14.25 -1.54 9.20
N GLN A 55 -13.65 -2.36 10.06
CA GLN A 55 -12.18 -2.47 10.15
C GLN A 55 -11.52 -2.95 8.85
N ALA A 56 -12.29 -3.56 7.94
CA ALA A 56 -11.83 -3.92 6.60
C ALA A 56 -11.41 -2.70 5.74
N VAL A 57 -11.71 -1.47 6.17
CA VAL A 57 -11.14 -0.25 5.54
C VAL A 57 -9.62 -0.21 5.62
N ILE A 58 -9.00 -0.84 6.64
CA ILE A 58 -7.54 -0.85 6.83
C ILE A 58 -6.84 -1.58 5.66
N PRO A 59 -7.14 -2.86 5.35
CA PRO A 59 -6.54 -3.52 4.20
C PRO A 59 -6.91 -2.84 2.88
N GLY A 60 -8.13 -2.32 2.72
CA GLY A 60 -8.52 -1.57 1.52
C GLY A 60 -7.66 -0.32 1.30
N ALA A 61 -7.43 0.46 2.35
CA ALA A 61 -6.59 1.65 2.30
C ALA A 61 -5.13 1.32 1.98
N ILE A 62 -4.59 0.22 2.52
CA ILE A 62 -3.24 -0.25 2.19
C ILE A 62 -3.17 -0.65 0.70
N VAL A 63 -4.14 -1.41 0.19
CA VAL A 63 -4.19 -1.79 -1.24
C VAL A 63 -4.28 -0.55 -2.13
N THR A 64 -5.15 0.41 -1.80
CA THR A 64 -5.31 1.66 -2.55
C THR A 64 -4.02 2.48 -2.57
N ALA A 65 -3.35 2.60 -1.42
CA ALA A 65 -2.06 3.30 -1.32
C ALA A 65 -0.99 2.62 -2.20
N THR A 66 -0.91 1.29 -2.17
CA THR A 66 0.04 0.54 -3.01
C THR A 66 -0.24 0.75 -4.49
N LEU A 67 -1.51 0.70 -4.91
CA LEU A 67 -1.88 0.91 -6.32
C LEU A 67 -1.54 2.32 -6.80
N LEU A 68 -1.74 3.36 -5.97
CA LEU A 68 -1.33 4.73 -6.30
C LEU A 68 0.20 4.88 -6.44
N VAL A 69 0.99 4.15 -5.64
CA VAL A 69 2.46 4.14 -5.81
C VAL A 69 2.85 3.44 -7.11
N CYS A 70 2.17 2.35 -7.45
CA CYS A 70 2.38 1.65 -8.73
C CYS A 70 1.99 2.53 -9.93
N ASP A 71 0.90 3.28 -9.82
CA ASP A 71 0.42 4.26 -10.82
C ASP A 71 1.50 5.31 -11.11
N ALA A 72 1.98 5.98 -10.05
CA ALA A 72 3.06 6.97 -10.13
C ALA A 72 4.35 6.42 -10.74
N TRP A 73 4.69 5.18 -10.39
CA TRP A 73 5.83 4.51 -10.99
C TRP A 73 5.62 4.26 -12.48
N PHE A 74 4.45 3.78 -12.89
CA PHE A 74 4.14 3.51 -14.30
C PHE A 74 4.14 4.79 -15.13
N ASP A 75 3.43 5.83 -14.70
CA ASP A 75 3.36 7.11 -15.42
C ASP A 75 4.76 7.71 -15.66
N VAL A 76 5.58 7.77 -14.61
CA VAL A 76 6.93 8.32 -14.73
C VAL A 76 7.80 7.45 -15.64
N THR A 77 7.79 6.12 -15.47
CA THR A 77 8.66 5.22 -16.23
C THR A 77 8.29 5.13 -17.71
N LEU A 78 7.01 5.27 -18.05
CA LEU A 78 6.54 5.18 -19.43
C LEU A 78 6.76 6.46 -20.23
N ASP A 79 6.81 7.60 -19.54
CA ASP A 79 7.15 8.88 -20.17
C ASP A 79 8.66 9.16 -20.22
N LEU A 80 9.51 8.30 -19.63
CA LEU A 80 10.96 8.45 -19.68
C LEU A 80 11.46 8.61 -21.13
N GLY A 81 12.26 9.66 -21.36
CA GLY A 81 12.79 9.98 -22.68
C GLY A 81 11.85 10.80 -23.57
N THR A 82 10.65 11.15 -23.09
CA THR A 82 9.73 12.09 -23.74
C THR A 82 9.69 13.43 -23.00
N ALA A 83 9.15 14.47 -23.65
CA ALA A 83 8.91 15.76 -22.99
C ALA A 83 7.82 15.69 -21.89
N GLY A 84 6.98 14.64 -21.92
CA GLY A 84 5.87 14.43 -20.97
C GLY A 84 6.32 14.04 -19.57
N VAL A 85 7.56 13.57 -19.41
CA VAL A 85 8.07 13.05 -18.12
C VAL A 85 7.92 14.05 -16.97
N TRP A 86 8.08 15.35 -17.24
CA TRP A 86 7.93 16.38 -16.20
C TRP A 86 6.49 16.52 -15.71
N TRP A 87 5.52 16.28 -16.58
CA TRP A 87 4.11 16.26 -16.21
C TRP A 87 3.80 15.04 -15.33
N SER A 88 4.29 13.87 -15.72
CA SER A 88 4.10 12.62 -14.97
C SER A 88 4.83 12.64 -13.62
N VAL A 89 6.02 13.25 -13.55
CA VAL A 89 6.70 13.51 -12.27
C VAL A 89 5.89 14.48 -11.40
N ALA A 90 5.31 15.53 -11.99
CA ALA A 90 4.49 16.48 -11.26
C ALA A 90 3.20 15.84 -10.73
N SER A 91 2.49 15.02 -11.51
CA SER A 91 1.30 14.29 -11.04
C SER A 91 1.66 13.30 -9.94
N ALA A 92 2.75 12.54 -10.11
CA ALA A 92 3.25 11.61 -9.11
C ALA A 92 3.51 12.30 -7.76
N VAL A 93 4.27 13.40 -7.76
CA VAL A 93 4.68 14.07 -6.52
C VAL A 93 3.56 14.90 -5.90
N LEU A 94 2.65 15.47 -6.68
CA LEU A 94 1.62 16.38 -6.18
C LEU A 94 0.27 15.70 -5.92
N ILE A 95 0.00 14.56 -6.55
CA ILE A 95 -1.31 13.91 -6.51
C ILE A 95 -1.16 12.48 -5.98
N GLU A 96 -0.54 11.59 -6.75
CA GLU A 96 -0.58 10.15 -6.48
C GLU A 96 0.13 9.78 -5.17
N LEU A 97 1.37 10.22 -4.98
CA LEU A 97 2.15 9.93 -3.78
C LEU A 97 1.54 10.57 -2.51
N PRO A 98 1.12 11.85 -2.52
CA PRO A 98 0.40 12.44 -1.39
C PRO A 98 -0.88 11.68 -1.02
N LEU A 99 -1.66 11.24 -2.01
CA LEU A 99 -2.85 10.42 -1.75
C LEU A 99 -2.47 9.05 -1.17
N ALA A 100 -1.42 8.40 -1.68
CA ALA A 100 -0.93 7.15 -1.15
C ALA A 100 -0.52 7.27 0.32
N VAL A 101 0.25 8.33 0.65
CA VAL A 101 0.66 8.64 2.03
C VAL A 101 -0.56 8.92 2.91
N PHE A 102 -1.57 9.62 2.40
CA PHE A 102 -2.81 9.85 3.13
C PHE A 102 -3.52 8.55 3.49
N PHE A 103 -3.74 7.66 2.53
CA PHE A 103 -4.41 6.37 2.78
C PHE A 103 -3.62 5.49 3.74
N LEU A 104 -2.29 5.41 3.57
CA LEU A 104 -1.43 4.63 4.46
C LEU A 104 -1.43 5.20 5.88
N SER A 105 -1.32 6.52 6.02
CA SER A 105 -1.37 7.20 7.33
C SER A 105 -2.70 6.98 8.04
N ARG A 106 -3.81 7.00 7.30
CA ARG A 106 -5.14 6.69 7.83
C ARG A 106 -5.23 5.24 8.32
N ALA A 107 -4.74 4.29 7.54
CA ALA A 107 -4.71 2.87 7.91
C ALA A 107 -3.90 2.65 9.21
N LEU A 108 -2.67 3.20 9.28
CA LEU A 108 -1.80 3.09 10.45
C LEU A 108 -2.39 3.78 11.69
N ARG A 109 -3.07 4.91 11.51
CA ARG A 109 -3.78 5.59 12.60
C ARG A 109 -4.95 4.76 13.13
N MET A 110 -5.71 4.10 12.26
CA MET A 110 -6.81 3.22 12.67
C MET A 110 -6.30 1.99 13.43
N ILE A 111 -5.17 1.41 13.02
CA ILE A 111 -4.53 0.31 13.76
C ILE A 111 -4.09 0.80 15.16
N SER A 112 -3.42 1.95 15.24
CA SER A 112 -3.01 2.56 16.51
C SER A 112 -4.19 2.83 17.46
N LEU A 113 -5.31 3.33 16.92
CA LEU A 113 -6.52 3.60 17.71
C LEU A 113 -7.16 2.31 18.22
N THR A 114 -7.19 1.26 17.39
CA THR A 114 -7.69 -0.07 17.79
C THR A 114 -6.84 -0.66 18.91
N ALA A 115 -5.50 -0.54 18.80
CA ALA A 115 -4.58 -0.98 19.85
C ALA A 115 -4.79 -0.21 21.17
N ARG A 116 -4.95 1.12 21.12
CA ARG A 116 -5.26 1.94 22.31
C ARG A 116 -6.54 1.50 23.00
N GLN A 117 -7.60 1.21 22.23
CA GLN A 117 -8.85 0.71 22.77
C GLN A 117 -8.69 -0.67 23.42
N ALA A 118 -7.88 -1.55 22.84
CA ALA A 118 -7.59 -2.86 23.41
C ALA A 118 -6.82 -2.74 24.75
N TYR A 119 -5.80 -1.88 24.81
CA TYR A 119 -5.03 -1.61 26.04
C TYR A 119 -5.93 -1.04 27.15
N ALA A 120 -6.78 -0.05 26.83
CA ALA A 120 -7.72 0.53 27.77
C ALA A 120 -8.72 -0.50 28.33
N ARG A 121 -9.18 -1.44 27.49
CA ARG A 121 -10.07 -2.54 27.93
C ARG A 121 -9.38 -3.55 28.85
N LEU A 122 -8.06 -3.70 28.74
CA LEU A 122 -7.26 -4.57 29.60
C LEU A 122 -6.81 -3.87 30.90
N GLY A 123 -7.10 -2.58 31.05
CA GLY A 123 -6.66 -1.78 32.20
C GLY A 123 -5.15 -1.58 32.24
N ILE A 124 -4.51 -1.51 31.06
CA ILE A 124 -3.07 -1.21 30.95
C ILE A 124 -2.94 0.30 30.77
N ASP A 125 -2.32 0.97 31.73
CA ASP A 125 -2.14 2.44 31.72
C ASP A 125 -0.99 2.89 30.81
N GLU A 126 -0.19 1.96 30.31
CA GLU A 126 0.90 2.24 29.40
C GLU A 126 0.40 2.55 27.98
N PRO A 127 0.99 3.55 27.30
CA PRO A 127 0.64 3.83 25.91
C PRO A 127 1.06 2.64 25.04
N PRO A 128 0.21 2.20 24.08
CA PRO A 128 0.56 1.08 23.24
C PRO A 128 1.80 1.40 22.40
N PRO A 129 2.64 0.39 22.13
CA PRO A 129 3.82 0.56 21.31
C PRO A 129 3.45 0.98 19.88
N SER A 130 4.43 1.50 19.14
CA SER A 130 4.28 1.86 17.73
C SER A 130 3.73 0.67 16.91
N VAL A 131 3.01 0.96 15.81
CA VAL A 131 2.42 -0.05 14.91
C VAL A 131 3.43 -1.12 14.48
N PHE A 132 4.70 -0.75 14.32
CA PHE A 132 5.78 -1.67 13.92
C PHE A 132 6.31 -2.57 15.04
N LYS A 133 5.98 -2.26 16.30
CA LYS A 133 6.40 -3.00 17.50
C LYS A 133 5.24 -3.74 18.17
N LEU A 134 4.03 -3.59 17.64
CA LEU A 134 2.85 -4.30 18.13
C LEU A 134 3.00 -5.80 17.82
N PRO A 135 2.90 -6.67 18.84
CA PRO A 135 2.98 -8.11 18.62
C PRO A 135 1.81 -8.56 17.74
N LEU A 136 2.09 -9.50 16.83
CA LEU A 136 1.08 -10.05 15.91
C LEU A 136 -0.01 -10.82 16.67
N PHE A 137 0.35 -11.42 17.81
CA PHE A 137 -0.54 -12.23 18.64
C PHE A 137 -0.51 -11.77 20.09
N GLY A 138 -1.68 -11.42 20.62
CA GLY A 138 -1.92 -11.21 22.04
C GLY A 138 -1.26 -9.96 22.63
N ILE A 139 -2.00 -9.24 23.46
CA ILE A 139 -1.42 -8.31 24.42
C ILE A 139 -1.25 -9.14 25.69
N ALA A 140 -0.07 -9.71 25.91
CA ALA A 140 0.19 -10.47 27.13
C ALA A 140 0.15 -9.50 28.30
N ARG A 141 -0.80 -9.68 29.22
CA ARG A 141 -0.67 -9.14 30.57
C ARG A 141 0.48 -9.94 31.19
N GLU A 142 1.65 -9.34 31.39
CA GLU A 142 2.62 -9.96 32.28
C GLU A 142 1.90 -10.15 33.63
N PRO A 143 1.75 -11.38 34.13
CA PRO A 143 1.15 -11.60 35.43
C PRO A 143 2.10 -10.98 36.45
N ASP A 144 1.68 -9.83 36.97
CA ASP A 144 2.09 -9.17 38.21
C ASP A 144 3.08 -10.02 39.02
N GLN A 145 4.36 -9.61 39.02
CA GLN A 145 5.34 -10.05 40.00
C GLN A 145 4.85 -9.56 41.37
N ARG A 146 4.03 -10.38 42.04
CA ARG A 146 3.71 -10.24 43.46
C ARG A 146 4.72 -10.95 44.34
#